data_AF-A0A7K3TJZ0-F1
#
_entry.id   AF-A0A7K3TJZ0-F1
#
_cell.length_a   1.000
_cell.length_b   1.000
_cell.length_c   1.000
_cell.angle_alpha   90.00
_cell.angle_beta   90.00
_cell.angle_gamma   90.00
#
_symmetry.space_group_name_H-M   'P 1'
#
loop_
_entity.id
_entity.type
_entity.pdbx_description
1 polymer ?
#
loop_
_entity_poly.entity_id
_entity_poly.type
_entity_poly.pdbx_seq_one_letter_code
_entity_poly.pdbx_strand_id
1 'polypeptide(L)'
;METSSEDSFNQFLTLGVGSKPMMVGYESQILDLAVNQPDAYAQIKDDVVIVYPTPTVWSTHTLIALDDNGRKLMDVLKSPDVQKLAWERHGFRASNFVGTDSISRFGVPSATDQLNAVSELPNNDAMQAIIAALS
;
A
#
# COMPACT_ATOMS: atom_id res chain seq x y z
N MET A 1 14.68 -15.83 2.64
CA MET A 1 13.95 -15.38 1.44
C MET A 1 12.76 -14.60 1.96
N GLU A 2 12.52 -13.40 1.44
CA GLU A 2 11.33 -12.62 1.80
C GLU A 2 10.09 -13.32 1.25
N THR A 3 9.07 -13.53 2.08
CA THR A 3 7.86 -14.25 1.67
C THR A 3 6.67 -13.33 1.45
N SER A 4 6.79 -12.08 1.89
CA SER A 4 5.78 -11.03 1.75
C SER A 4 6.43 -9.65 1.66
N SER A 5 5.67 -8.66 1.19
CA SER A 5 6.09 -7.25 1.24
C SER A 5 6.29 -6.76 2.68
N GLU A 6 5.62 -7.38 3.65
CA GLU A 6 5.74 -7.03 5.06
C GLU A 6 7.09 -7.49 5.65
N ASP A 7 7.59 -8.66 5.24
CA ASP A 7 8.93 -9.09 5.60
C ASP A 7 10.00 -8.13 5.06
N SER A 8 9.84 -7.70 3.80
CA SER A 8 10.72 -6.73 3.15
C SER A 8 10.71 -5.38 3.87
N PHE A 9 9.51 -4.91 4.24
CA PHE A 9 9.29 -3.65 4.95
C PHE A 9 9.92 -3.66 6.34
N ASN A 10 9.68 -4.71 7.13
CA ASN A 10 10.29 -4.83 8.45
C ASN A 10 11.81 -4.90 8.38
N GLN A 11 12.37 -5.59 7.37
CA GLN A 11 13.81 -5.61 7.16
C GLN A 11 14.37 -4.25 6.70
N PHE A 12 13.65 -3.50 5.87
CA PHE A 12 14.03 -2.13 5.50
C PHE A 12 14.12 -1.22 6.74
N LEU A 13 13.12 -1.29 7.62
CA LEU A 13 13.08 -0.49 8.85
C LEU A 13 14.17 -0.88 9.87
N THR A 14 14.55 -2.16 9.95
CA THR A 14 15.42 -2.67 11.03
C THR A 14 16.87 -2.88 10.64
N LEU A 15 17.16 -3.23 9.38
CA LEU A 15 18.54 -3.49 8.94
C LEU A 15 19.30 -2.21 8.55
N GLY A 16 18.56 -1.11 8.37
CA GLY A 16 19.11 0.20 8.03
C GLY A 16 19.70 0.31 6.63
N VAL A 17 20.14 1.53 6.31
CA VAL A 17 20.60 1.94 4.98
C VAL A 17 21.78 1.11 4.45
N GLY A 18 22.63 0.58 5.34
CA GLY A 18 23.79 -0.23 4.96
C GLY A 18 23.42 -1.58 4.35
N SER A 19 22.28 -2.16 4.73
CA SER A 19 21.79 -3.41 4.19
C SER A 19 20.70 -3.20 3.13
N LYS A 20 19.77 -2.28 3.37
CA LYS A 20 18.62 -2.00 2.49
C LYS A 20 18.37 -0.51 2.39
N PRO A 21 19.08 0.20 1.50
CA PRO A 21 18.90 1.65 1.34
C PRO A 21 17.57 2.03 0.67
N MET A 22 16.92 1.08 0.00
CA MET A 22 15.66 1.28 -0.72
C MET A 22 14.89 -0.04 -0.75
N MET A 23 13.56 0.05 -0.79
CA MET A 23 12.68 -1.06 -1.09
C MET A 23 11.51 -0.60 -1.96
N VAL A 24 10.88 -1.56 -2.63
CA VAL A 24 9.56 -1.36 -3.26
C VAL A 24 8.52 -1.94 -2.30
N GLY A 25 7.51 -1.14 -1.95
CA GLY A 25 6.46 -1.53 -1.01
C GLY A 25 5.15 -0.80 -1.27
N TYR A 26 4.14 -1.09 -0.46
CA TYR A 26 2.86 -0.39 -0.54
C TYR A 26 2.88 0.90 0.25
N GLU A 27 2.20 1.94 -0.25
CA GLU A 27 1.96 3.18 0.49
C GLU A 27 1.28 2.90 1.84
N SER A 28 0.32 1.96 1.87
CA SER A 28 -0.41 1.60 3.08
C SER A 28 0.48 1.12 4.22
N GLN A 29 1.64 0.50 3.95
CA GLN A 29 2.51 -0.04 5.01
C GLN A 29 3.08 1.06 5.91
N ILE A 30 3.54 2.17 5.33
CA ILE A 30 4.07 3.30 6.11
C ILE A 30 2.95 4.13 6.74
N LEU A 31 1.78 4.24 6.08
CA LEU A 31 0.60 4.90 6.66
C LEU A 31 0.05 4.12 7.86
N ASP A 32 0.00 2.78 7.76
CA ASP A 32 -0.41 1.88 8.83
C ASP A 32 0.55 1.96 10.02
N LEU A 33 1.88 1.93 9.77
CA LEU A 33 2.90 2.12 10.80
C LEU A 33 2.70 3.44 11.55
N ALA A 34 2.44 4.54 10.82
CA ALA A 34 2.25 5.87 11.42
C ALA A 34 1.02 5.94 12.36
N VAL A 35 -0.04 5.19 12.07
CA VAL A 35 -1.28 5.20 12.86
C VAL A 35 -1.27 4.18 13.98
N ASN A 36 -0.85 2.94 13.69
CA ASN A 36 -1.01 1.81 14.60
C ASN A 36 0.25 1.57 15.44
N GLN A 37 1.40 2.12 15.05
CA GLN A 37 2.67 1.99 15.78
C GLN A 37 3.43 3.33 15.85
N PRO A 38 2.82 4.38 16.44
CA PRO A 38 3.34 5.75 16.39
C PRO A 38 4.73 5.89 17.01
N ASP A 39 5.06 5.12 18.06
CA ASP A 39 6.38 5.14 18.68
C ASP A 39 7.46 4.60 17.74
N ALA A 40 7.15 3.56 16.96
CA ALA A 40 8.06 3.01 15.95
C ALA A 40 8.20 3.98 14.77
N TYR A 41 7.10 4.57 14.31
CA TYR A 41 7.14 5.59 13.26
C TYR A 41 7.96 6.81 13.68
N ALA A 42 7.83 7.27 14.92
CA ALA A 42 8.57 8.42 15.44
C ALA A 42 10.10 8.21 15.39
N GLN A 43 10.58 6.97 15.45
CA GLN A 43 12.01 6.64 15.36
C GLN A 43 12.55 6.74 13.94
N ILE A 44 11.72 6.60 12.90
CA ILE A 44 12.16 6.48 11.50
C ILE A 44 11.65 7.61 10.59
N LYS A 45 10.67 8.40 11.03
CA LYS A 45 9.96 9.38 10.19
C LYS A 45 10.86 10.44 9.53
N ASP A 46 12.00 10.75 10.14
CA ASP A 46 12.93 11.77 9.65
C ASP A 46 13.99 11.19 8.68
N ASP A 47 14.09 9.86 8.61
CA ASP A 47 15.08 9.14 7.80
C ASP A 47 14.46 8.43 6.57
N VAL A 48 13.13 8.40 6.47
CA VAL A 48 12.39 7.68 5.42
C VAL A 48 11.54 8.64 4.60
N VAL A 49 11.58 8.46 3.27
CA VAL A 49 10.72 9.18 2.33
C VAL A 49 10.06 8.20 1.34
N ILE A 50 8.82 8.48 0.96
CA ILE A 50 8.13 7.78 -0.12
C ILE A 50 8.51 8.44 -1.45
N VAL A 51 8.83 7.61 -2.45
CA VAL A 51 9.02 8.05 -3.84
C VAL A 51 8.03 7.29 -4.72
N TYR A 52 7.17 8.01 -5.42
CA TYR A 52 6.24 7.44 -6.39
C TYR A 52 6.88 7.45 -7.78
N PRO A 53 7.13 6.28 -8.40
CA PRO A 53 7.60 6.23 -9.78
C PRO A 53 6.54 6.81 -10.73
N THR A 54 6.98 7.30 -11.89
CA THR A 54 6.09 7.80 -12.94
C THR A 54 6.26 6.94 -14.19
N PRO A 55 5.26 6.13 -14.57
CA PRO A 55 4.01 5.87 -13.84
C PRO A 55 4.23 5.00 -12.59
N THR A 56 3.30 5.08 -11.65
CA THR A 56 3.10 4.07 -10.60
C THR A 56 1.95 3.13 -10.98
N VAL A 57 1.67 2.10 -10.19
CA VAL A 57 0.60 1.12 -10.46
C VAL A 57 -0.39 1.02 -9.31
N TRP A 58 -1.67 0.81 -9.65
CA TRP A 58 -2.68 0.46 -8.65
C TRP A 58 -2.53 -1.01 -8.23
N SER A 59 -2.34 -1.26 -6.94
CA SER A 59 -2.41 -2.60 -6.38
C SER A 59 -3.86 -2.95 -6.00
N THR A 60 -4.56 -3.60 -6.92
CA THR A 60 -5.95 -4.03 -6.69
C THR A 60 -6.00 -5.33 -5.89
N HIS A 61 -6.56 -5.26 -4.69
CA HIS A 61 -6.85 -6.43 -3.87
C HIS A 61 -8.22 -6.99 -4.24
N THR A 62 -8.23 -8.14 -4.93
CA THR A 62 -9.46 -8.73 -5.48
C THR A 62 -10.02 -9.80 -4.54
N LEU A 63 -11.33 -9.75 -4.29
CA LEU A 63 -12.08 -10.79 -3.60
C LEU A 63 -13.13 -11.39 -4.54
N ILE A 64 -13.18 -12.72 -4.61
CA ILE A 64 -14.17 -13.48 -5.39
C ILE A 64 -15.01 -14.30 -4.42
N ALA A 65 -16.29 -13.97 -4.30
CA ALA A 65 -17.23 -14.71 -3.47
C ALA A 65 -17.66 -16.02 -4.16
N LEU A 66 -17.40 -17.16 -3.51
CA LEU A 66 -17.73 -18.49 -4.03
C LEU A 66 -19.07 -19.04 -3.49
N ASP A 67 -19.60 -18.46 -2.41
CA ASP A 67 -20.84 -18.85 -1.75
C ASP A 67 -21.55 -17.64 -1.12
N ASP A 68 -22.67 -17.90 -0.44
CA ASP A 68 -23.48 -16.86 0.21
C ASP A 68 -22.75 -16.16 1.37
N ASN A 69 -21.84 -16.86 2.06
CA ASN A 69 -21.07 -16.25 3.15
C ASN A 69 -19.97 -15.33 2.60
N GLY A 70 -19.33 -15.73 1.50
CA GLY A 70 -18.39 -14.89 0.75
C GLY A 70 -19.08 -13.64 0.18
N ARG A 71 -20.33 -13.76 -0.27
CA ARG A 71 -21.12 -12.59 -0.72
C ARG A 71 -21.39 -11.63 0.44
N LYS A 72 -21.81 -12.14 1.61
CA LYS A 72 -21.98 -11.31 2.81
C LYS A 72 -20.68 -10.61 3.21
N LEU A 73 -19.54 -11.31 3.16
CA LEU A 73 -18.22 -10.70 3.43
C LEU A 73 -17.92 -9.58 2.43
N MET A 74 -18.15 -9.82 1.14
CA MET A 74 -17.95 -8.81 0.10
C MET A 74 -18.81 -7.56 0.36
N ASP A 75 -20.07 -7.73 0.75
CA ASP A 75 -20.97 -6.62 1.08
C ASP A 75 -20.48 -5.82 2.30
N VAL A 76 -20.01 -6.51 3.35
CA VAL A 76 -19.43 -5.87 4.54
C VAL A 76 -18.16 -5.09 4.18
N LEU A 77 -17.25 -5.68 3.41
CA LEU A 77 -16.00 -5.01 3.02
C LEU A 77 -16.25 -3.77 2.18
N LYS A 78 -17.33 -3.74 1.39
CA LYS A 78 -17.74 -2.58 0.58
C LYS A 78 -18.58 -1.56 1.35
N SER A 79 -18.95 -1.85 2.60
CA SER A 79 -19.73 -0.91 3.42
C SER A 79 -18.94 0.38 3.70
N PRO A 80 -19.62 1.55 3.80
CA PRO A 80 -18.96 2.82 4.06
C PRO A 80 -18.09 2.82 5.32
N ASP A 81 -18.54 2.18 6.40
CA ASP A 81 -17.81 2.14 7.67
C ASP A 81 -16.52 1.33 7.56
N VAL A 82 -16.54 0.21 6.84
CA VAL A 82 -15.33 -0.61 6.63
C VAL A 82 -14.37 0.09 5.66
N GLN A 83 -14.87 0.71 4.59
CA GLN A 83 -14.03 1.50 3.68
C GLN A 83 -13.38 2.69 4.39
N LYS A 84 -14.13 3.36 5.27
CA LYS A 84 -13.59 4.41 6.15
C LYS A 84 -12.51 3.83 7.05
N LEU A 85 -12.80 2.76 7.79
CA LEU A 85 -11.81 2.12 8.66
C LEU A 85 -10.52 1.74 7.92
N ALA A 86 -10.66 1.12 6.73
CA ALA A 86 -9.53 0.69 5.90
C ALA A 86 -8.64 1.87 5.46
N TRP A 87 -9.24 3.02 5.16
CA TRP A 87 -8.49 4.25 4.94
C TRP A 87 -7.89 4.75 6.25
N GLU A 88 -8.71 5.16 7.22
CA GLU A 88 -8.29 5.91 8.40
C GLU A 88 -7.29 5.18 9.30
N ARG A 89 -7.33 3.85 9.33
CA ARG A 89 -6.48 3.01 10.19
C ARG A 89 -5.37 2.30 9.46
N HIS A 90 -5.51 2.08 8.16
CA HIS A 90 -4.62 1.17 7.43
C HIS A 90 -4.14 1.73 6.08
N GLY A 91 -4.51 2.97 5.72
CA GLY A 91 -4.00 3.64 4.52
C GLY A 91 -4.45 3.03 3.19
N PHE A 92 -5.47 2.18 3.17
CA PHE A 92 -5.99 1.61 1.92
C PHE A 92 -6.88 2.62 1.20
N ARG A 93 -6.47 3.03 0.00
CA ARG A 93 -7.29 3.89 -0.87
C ARG A 93 -8.49 3.12 -1.40
N ALA A 94 -9.69 3.65 -1.18
CA ALA A 94 -10.92 3.14 -1.78
C ALA A 94 -11.00 3.50 -3.28
N SER A 95 -11.68 2.68 -4.08
CA SER A 95 -11.89 2.94 -5.52
C SER A 95 -12.65 4.23 -5.80
N ASN A 96 -13.44 4.69 -4.83
CA ASN A 96 -14.21 5.93 -4.86
C ASN A 96 -13.63 6.97 -3.89
N PHE A 97 -12.31 7.02 -3.70
CA PHE A 97 -11.67 8.04 -2.89
C PHE A 97 -11.95 9.44 -3.47
N VAL A 98 -13.09 10.01 -3.06
CA VAL A 98 -13.45 11.41 -3.26
C VAL A 98 -12.82 12.09 -2.05
N GLY A 99 -11.71 12.78 -2.26
CA GLY A 99 -10.78 13.27 -1.23
C GLY A 99 -11.38 14.27 -0.23
N THR A 100 -12.32 13.80 0.59
CA THR A 100 -12.91 14.51 1.72
C THR A 100 -12.10 14.30 2.99
N ASP A 101 -11.23 13.28 3.03
CA ASP A 101 -10.32 12.99 4.12
C ASP A 101 -8.88 12.87 3.60
N SER A 102 -8.09 13.94 3.79
CA SER A 102 -6.75 14.09 3.22
C SER A 102 -5.74 13.11 3.82
N ILE A 103 -4.81 12.63 3.01
CA ILE A 103 -3.67 11.80 3.42
C ILE A 103 -2.75 12.50 4.43
N SER A 104 -2.82 13.83 4.52
CA SER A 104 -2.08 14.59 5.54
C SER A 104 -2.39 14.14 6.97
N ARG A 105 -3.54 13.51 7.20
CA ARG A 105 -3.92 12.92 8.50
C ARG A 105 -2.92 11.93 9.07
N PHE A 106 -2.17 11.24 8.20
CA PHE A 106 -1.20 10.22 8.62
C PHE A 106 0.10 10.84 9.13
N GLY A 107 0.33 12.14 8.89
CA GLY A 107 1.58 12.80 9.28
C GLY A 107 2.80 12.24 8.56
N VAL A 108 2.63 11.72 7.34
CA VAL A 108 3.70 11.24 6.46
C VAL A 108 3.95 12.29 5.37
N PRO A 109 4.97 13.16 5.51
CA PRO A 109 5.11 14.35 4.66
C PRO A 109 5.33 14.07 3.17
N SER A 110 5.87 12.90 2.84
CA SER A 110 6.15 12.49 1.46
C SER A 110 4.96 11.84 0.76
N ALA A 111 3.86 11.58 1.47
CA ALA A 111 2.64 11.03 0.89
C ALA A 111 1.80 12.11 0.21
N THR A 112 1.18 11.79 -0.94
CA THR A 112 0.43 12.76 -1.76
C THR A 112 -1.05 12.41 -1.85
N ASP A 113 -1.94 13.40 -1.79
CA ASP A 113 -3.39 13.17 -1.93
C ASP A 113 -3.74 12.63 -3.33
N GLN A 114 -3.04 13.08 -4.36
CA GLN A 114 -3.28 12.71 -5.75
C GLN A 114 -2.04 12.10 -6.42
N LEU A 115 -2.26 11.02 -7.16
CA LEU A 115 -1.29 10.38 -8.02
C LEU A 115 -1.65 10.68 -9.48
N ASN A 116 -0.80 11.46 -10.15
CA ASN A 116 -1.12 12.02 -11.48
C ASN A 116 -0.82 11.06 -12.63
N ALA A 117 -0.05 10.00 -12.38
CA ALA A 117 0.40 9.06 -13.39
C ALA A 117 0.33 7.64 -12.81
N VAL A 118 -0.85 7.04 -12.92
CA VAL A 118 -1.08 5.65 -12.49
C VAL A 118 -1.47 4.82 -13.70
N SER A 119 -0.82 3.67 -13.86
CA SER A 119 -1.13 2.68 -14.88
C SER A 119 -1.77 1.44 -14.24
N GLU A 120 -2.54 0.70 -15.03
CA GLU A 120 -2.94 -0.66 -14.65
C GLU A 120 -1.73 -1.59 -14.76
N LEU A 121 -1.75 -2.69 -14.00
CA LEU A 121 -0.75 -3.73 -14.19
C LEU A 121 -0.82 -4.28 -15.62
N PRO A 122 0.32 -4.64 -16.24
CA PRO A 122 0.30 -5.33 -17.52
C PRO A 122 -0.56 -6.58 -17.44
N ASN A 123 -1.21 -6.95 -18.55
CA ASN A 123 -1.97 -8.19 -18.61
C ASN A 123 -1.05 -9.40 -18.36
N ASN A 124 -1.65 -10.56 -18.09
CA ASN A 124 -0.89 -11.76 -17.73
C ASN A 124 0.17 -12.11 -18.80
N ASP A 125 -0.16 -12.05 -20.09
CA ASP A 125 0.78 -12.39 -21.17
C ASP A 125 1.99 -11.45 -21.18
N ALA A 126 1.78 -10.15 -21.01
CA ALA A 126 2.84 -9.17 -20.89
C ALA A 126 3.67 -9.38 -19.61
N MET A 127 3.04 -9.67 -18.48
CA MET A 127 3.75 -9.98 -17.23
C MET A 127 4.64 -11.22 -17.38
N GLN A 128 4.13 -12.30 -17.99
CA GLN A 128 4.92 -13.50 -18.24
C GLN A 128 6.10 -13.22 -19.17
N ALA A 129 5.91 -12.41 -20.21
CA ALA A 129 7.00 -12.00 -21.10
C ALA A 129 8.08 -11.18 -20.37
N ILE A 130 7.68 -10.27 -19.48
CA ILE A 130 8.62 -9.49 -18.65
C ILE A 130 9.39 -10.42 -17.70
N ILE A 131 8.71 -11.33 -17.00
CA ILE A 131 9.35 -12.28 -16.08
C ILE A 131 10.39 -13.11 -16.84
N ALA A 132 10.03 -13.68 -17.98
CA ALA A 132 10.93 -14.49 -18.80
C ALA A 132 12.13 -13.71 -19.34
N ALA A 133 12.00 -12.39 -19.56
CA ALA A 133 13.09 -11.53 -20.00
C ALA A 133 14.07 -11.14 -18.88
N LEU A 134 13.65 -11.22 -17.61
CA LEU A 134 14.42 -10.83 -16.43
C LEU A 134 14.98 -12.01 -15.62
N SER A 135 14.49 -13.23 -15.89
CA SER A 135 14.98 -14.50 -15.31
C SER A 135 16.17 -15.06 -16.09
#